data_AF-A0A8S3ZEY4-F1
#
_entry.id   AF-A0A8S3ZEY4-F1
#
_cell.length_a   1.000
_cell.length_b   1.000
_cell.length_c   1.000
_cell.angle_alpha   90.00
_cell.angle_beta   90.00
_cell.angle_gamma   90.00
#
_symmetry.space_group_name_H-M   'P 1'
#
loop_
_entity.id
_entity.type
_entity.pdbx_description
1 polymer ?
#
loop_
_entity_poly.entity_id
_entity_poly.type
_entity_poly.pdbx_seq_one_letter_code
_entity_poly.pdbx_strand_id
1 'polypeptide(L)'
;MAGTRKINFADFDALGFDMDYTLARYKFVPFFNMVYEGVCNFLVEHRNYKSSIFHGLHEDKDLIYKGLIVDFEKGNVLKLGHDGIILKAAHGTKTLSQKEIETVYRDRKFADYETFKRGMKSADGKWRFFENYFDIPGLVAFAKIIDYYREQNICESSSTYEYVWADVLAALEDMYSPSHFAENKGDFFKHMTQEIHKYAEPVSQQVKDWLRALRQNNRKLFLLTSSYPDFAAYVMNFIMGSDWRSYFDLILTGGRKPRFFTESKPFIEVKNQKLGQEVKKLETGGEYCHGNYSDLMVFLREVTGKQDPQ
;
A
#
# COMPACT_ATOMS: atom_id res chain seq x y z
N MET A 1 11.43 0.00 26.20
CA MET A 1 11.65 -1.18 25.33
C MET A 1 10.40 -2.03 25.35
N ALA A 2 9.60 -2.03 24.29
CA ALA A 2 8.55 -3.05 24.15
C ALA A 2 9.28 -4.39 24.01
N GLY A 3 9.17 -5.27 25.01
CA GLY A 3 9.84 -6.57 24.98
C GLY A 3 9.44 -7.32 23.71
N THR A 4 10.42 -7.91 23.02
CA THR A 4 10.17 -8.81 21.90
C THR A 4 9.40 -10.01 22.43
N ARG A 5 8.08 -10.00 22.27
CA ARG A 5 7.22 -11.15 22.54
C ARG A 5 7.64 -12.24 21.56
N LYS A 6 8.12 -13.38 22.08
CA LYS A 6 8.36 -14.56 21.25
C LYS A 6 7.00 -15.02 20.70
N ILE A 7 6.90 -15.10 19.37
CA ILE A 7 5.73 -15.60 18.65
C ILE A 7 6.04 -17.04 18.26
N ASN A 8 5.15 -17.97 18.61
CA ASN A 8 5.17 -19.34 18.12
C ASN A 8 3.93 -19.56 17.27
N PHE A 9 4.10 -19.87 15.98
CA PHE A 9 2.98 -20.09 15.07
C PHE A 9 2.09 -21.28 15.48
N ALA A 10 2.60 -22.20 16.30
CA ALA A 10 1.79 -23.27 16.88
C ALA A 10 0.74 -22.79 17.89
N ASP A 11 0.83 -21.55 18.37
CA ASP A 11 -0.12 -20.98 19.32
C ASP A 11 -1.35 -20.37 18.63
N PHE A 12 -1.32 -20.24 17.30
CA PHE A 12 -2.38 -19.60 16.51
C PHE A 12 -3.23 -20.65 15.80
N ASP A 13 -4.54 -20.46 15.77
CA ASP A 13 -5.50 -21.33 15.09
C ASP A 13 -5.65 -20.97 13.62
N ALA A 14 -5.50 -19.69 13.31
CA ALA A 14 -5.52 -19.20 11.94
C ALA A 14 -4.33 -18.28 11.62
N LEU A 15 -3.89 -18.30 10.37
CA LEU A 15 -2.90 -17.36 9.86
C LEU A 15 -3.43 -16.67 8.60
N GLY A 16 -3.52 -15.35 8.67
CA GLY A 16 -3.88 -14.48 7.55
C GLY A 16 -2.65 -13.95 6.82
N PHE A 17 -2.66 -14.04 5.49
CA PHE A 17 -1.58 -13.54 4.65
C PHE A 17 -2.08 -12.37 3.79
N ASP A 18 -1.30 -11.29 3.75
CA ASP A 18 -1.43 -10.31 2.69
C ASP A 18 -0.83 -10.86 1.38
N MET A 19 -1.28 -10.33 0.24
CA MET A 19 -0.69 -10.67 -1.05
C MET A 19 0.50 -9.76 -1.33
N ASP A 20 0.23 -8.48 -1.55
CA ASP A 20 1.18 -7.52 -2.08
C ASP A 20 2.30 -7.20 -1.07
N TYR A 21 3.56 -7.37 -1.48
CA TYR A 21 4.75 -7.23 -0.63
C TYR A 21 4.79 -8.17 0.60
N THR A 22 3.96 -9.21 0.63
CA THR A 22 4.02 -10.28 1.65
C THR A 22 4.25 -11.64 0.98
N LEU A 23 3.28 -12.14 0.20
CA LEU A 23 3.46 -13.32 -0.65
C LEU A 23 4.06 -12.93 -2.00
N ALA A 24 3.50 -11.90 -2.64
CA ALA A 24 3.97 -11.32 -3.88
C ALA A 24 5.16 -10.40 -3.60
N ARG A 25 6.36 -10.88 -3.93
CA ARG A 25 7.57 -10.06 -3.89
C ARG A 25 7.70 -9.30 -5.20
N TYR A 26 7.61 -7.98 -5.13
CA TYR A 26 7.86 -7.12 -6.27
C TYR A 26 9.33 -6.66 -6.32
N LYS A 27 9.89 -6.62 -7.52
CA LYS A 27 11.22 -6.09 -7.80
C LYS A 27 11.16 -4.57 -7.72
N PHE A 28 11.76 -3.99 -6.70
CA PHE A 28 11.63 -2.57 -6.37
C PHE A 28 11.91 -1.63 -7.54
N VAL A 29 13.08 -1.72 -8.17
CA VAL A 29 13.49 -0.78 -9.23
C VAL A 29 12.50 -0.75 -10.41
N PRO A 30 12.20 -1.87 -11.10
CA PRO A 30 11.25 -1.84 -12.22
C PRO A 30 9.83 -1.49 -11.77
N PHE A 31 9.38 -1.96 -10.60
CA PHE A 31 8.05 -1.62 -10.10
C PHE A 31 7.92 -0.11 -9.83
N PHE A 32 8.90 0.49 -9.17
CA PHE A 32 8.88 1.89 -8.79
C PHE A 32 8.94 2.80 -10.02
N ASN A 33 9.76 2.44 -11.02
CA ASN A 33 9.80 3.17 -12.28
C ASN A 33 8.45 3.11 -13.01
N MET A 34 7.82 1.94 -13.09
CA MET A 34 6.49 1.79 -13.72
C MET A 34 5.42 2.65 -13.03
N VAL A 35 5.39 2.64 -11.70
CA VAL A 35 4.45 3.48 -10.91
C VAL A 35 4.75 4.96 -11.10
N TYR A 36 6.02 5.36 -11.06
CA TYR A 36 6.45 6.74 -11.27
C TYR A 36 6.07 7.25 -12.66
N GLU A 37 6.39 6.50 -13.70
CA GLU A 37 6.06 6.83 -15.09
C GLU A 37 4.54 6.98 -15.27
N GLY A 38 3.75 6.06 -14.73
CA GLY A 38 2.29 6.15 -14.76
C GLY A 38 1.75 7.42 -14.10
N VAL A 39 2.28 7.79 -12.92
CA VAL A 39 1.92 9.04 -12.23
C VAL A 39 2.31 10.26 -13.07
N CYS A 40 3.53 10.31 -13.59
CA CYS A 40 4.01 11.42 -14.40
C CYS A 40 3.19 11.60 -15.69
N ASN A 41 2.88 10.51 -16.39
CA ASN A 41 2.06 10.53 -17.60
C ASN A 41 0.68 11.11 -17.30
N PHE A 42 0.02 10.63 -16.25
CA PHE A 42 -1.29 11.16 -15.83
C PHE A 42 -1.23 12.66 -15.51
N LEU A 43 -0.19 13.11 -14.79
CA LEU A 43 -0.04 14.52 -14.43
C LEU A 43 0.15 15.41 -15.67
N VAL A 44 0.89 14.94 -16.67
CA VAL A 44 1.07 15.65 -17.95
C VAL A 44 -0.24 15.70 -18.74
N GLU A 45 -0.87 14.54 -18.93
CA GLU A 45 -2.04 14.40 -19.83
C GLU A 45 -3.33 14.96 -19.24
N HIS A 46 -3.52 14.85 -17.93
CA HIS A 46 -4.79 15.14 -17.28
C HIS A 46 -4.74 16.28 -16.25
N ARG A 47 -3.55 16.79 -15.93
CA ARG A 47 -3.37 17.92 -15.00
C ARG A 47 -2.54 19.07 -15.57
N ASN A 48 -2.15 18.98 -16.84
CA ASN A 48 -1.43 20.04 -17.57
C ASN A 48 -0.05 20.40 -16.99
N TYR A 49 0.59 19.48 -16.24
CA TYR A 49 1.98 19.66 -15.85
C TYR A 49 2.88 19.53 -17.08
N LYS A 50 3.98 20.29 -17.10
CA LYS A 50 4.97 20.17 -18.19
C LYS A 50 5.73 18.85 -18.04
N SER A 51 5.86 18.09 -19.13
CA SER A 51 6.64 16.84 -19.13
C SER A 51 8.10 17.05 -18.73
N SER A 52 8.66 18.25 -18.97
CA SER A 52 10.01 18.62 -18.56
C SER A 52 10.23 18.63 -17.04
N ILE A 53 9.18 18.58 -16.22
CA ILE A 53 9.31 18.49 -14.75
C ILE A 53 9.80 17.09 -14.35
N PHE A 54 9.40 16.07 -15.10
CA PHE A 54 9.57 14.68 -14.71
C PHE A 54 10.80 14.08 -15.38
N HIS A 55 11.88 13.97 -14.61
CA HIS A 55 13.09 13.22 -14.97
C HIS A 55 13.12 11.88 -14.26
N GLY A 56 14.15 11.06 -14.54
CA GLY A 56 14.19 9.67 -14.08
C GLY A 56 14.19 9.56 -12.56
N LEU A 57 13.37 8.65 -12.02
CA LEU A 57 13.23 8.40 -10.58
C LEU A 57 14.57 8.14 -9.85
N HIS A 58 15.55 7.60 -10.58
CA HIS A 58 16.88 7.27 -10.07
C HIS A 58 17.72 8.49 -9.64
N GLU A 59 17.32 9.70 -9.99
CA GLU A 59 17.99 10.94 -9.57
C GLU A 59 17.70 11.27 -8.09
N ASP A 60 16.53 10.86 -7.56
CA ASP A 60 16.01 11.27 -6.24
C ASP A 60 15.87 10.11 -5.26
N LYS A 61 16.85 9.21 -5.25
CA LYS A 61 16.84 8.00 -4.39
C LYS A 61 16.70 8.32 -2.90
N ASP A 62 17.09 9.51 -2.47
CA ASP A 62 16.97 9.97 -1.08
C ASP A 62 15.52 10.17 -0.62
N LEU A 63 14.57 10.26 -1.57
CA LEU A 63 13.12 10.32 -1.30
C LEU A 63 12.44 8.95 -1.41
N ILE A 64 13.16 7.92 -1.85
CA ILE A 64 12.63 6.56 -2.01
C ILE A 64 12.83 5.78 -0.70
N TYR A 65 12.14 6.21 0.35
CA TYR A 65 12.22 5.58 1.67
C TYR A 65 10.85 5.40 2.29
N LYS A 66 10.62 4.19 2.84
CA LYS A 66 9.48 3.93 3.71
C LYS A 66 9.66 4.68 5.04
N GLY A 67 8.59 5.28 5.53
CA GLY A 67 8.55 6.00 6.80
C GLY A 67 8.75 7.50 6.70
N LEU A 68 8.72 8.08 5.50
CA LEU A 68 8.73 9.53 5.31
C LEU A 68 7.35 10.13 5.62
N ILE A 69 7.35 11.39 6.04
CA ILE A 69 6.14 12.20 6.22
C ILE A 69 6.22 13.39 5.29
N VAL A 70 5.17 13.68 4.52
CA VAL A 70 5.02 15.01 3.90
C VAL A 70 4.19 15.86 4.83
N ASP A 71 4.73 17.02 5.19
CA ASP A 71 4.04 18.10 5.88
C ASP A 71 3.57 19.12 4.84
N PHE A 72 2.28 19.09 4.52
CA PHE A 72 1.66 19.96 3.52
C PHE A 72 1.42 21.37 4.05
N GLU A 73 1.60 21.67 5.34
CA GLU A 73 1.59 23.07 5.78
C GLU A 73 2.84 23.80 5.29
N LYS A 74 3.96 23.09 5.17
CA LYS A 74 5.28 23.66 4.86
C LYS A 74 5.91 23.11 3.57
N GLY A 75 5.26 22.16 2.90
CA GLY A 75 5.77 21.56 1.66
C GLY A 75 7.03 20.72 1.84
N ASN A 76 7.25 20.18 3.04
CA ASN A 76 8.49 19.48 3.37
C ASN A 76 8.29 17.98 3.51
N VAL A 77 9.27 17.22 3.01
CA VAL A 77 9.42 15.78 3.25
C VAL A 77 10.31 15.58 4.47
N LEU A 78 9.80 14.89 5.49
CA LEU A 78 10.43 14.72 6.79
C LEU A 78 10.80 13.26 7.04
N LYS A 79 11.98 13.05 7.63
CA LYS A 79 12.38 11.80 8.24
C LYS A 79 12.50 11.99 9.74
N LEU A 80 11.61 11.33 10.49
CA LEU A 80 11.55 11.47 11.95
C LEU A 80 12.35 10.39 12.67
N GLY A 81 12.85 10.73 13.85
CA GLY A 81 13.30 9.80 14.88
C GLY A 81 12.13 9.24 15.68
N HIS A 82 12.40 8.21 16.48
CA HIS A 82 11.42 7.56 17.37
C HIS A 82 10.89 8.46 18.51
N ASP A 83 11.46 9.65 18.66
CA ASP A 83 11.12 10.69 19.63
C ASP A 83 10.46 11.92 18.98
N GLY A 84 10.20 11.87 17.67
CA GLY A 84 9.58 12.95 16.91
C GLY A 84 10.55 14.03 16.44
N ILE A 85 11.85 13.86 16.68
CA ILE A 85 12.88 14.77 16.18
C ILE A 85 13.06 14.57 14.69
N ILE A 86 13.07 15.67 13.93
CA ILE A 86 13.32 15.69 12.49
C ILE A 86 14.81 15.43 12.27
N LEU A 87 15.14 14.23 11.78
CA LEU A 87 16.50 13.79 11.49
C LEU A 87 17.00 14.36 10.15
N LYS A 88 16.11 14.39 9.14
CA LYS A 88 16.34 14.99 7.83
C LYS A 88 15.05 15.63 7.33
N ALA A 89 15.18 16.68 6.53
CA ALA A 89 14.07 17.26 5.80
C ALA A 89 14.51 17.66 4.38
N ALA A 90 13.57 17.67 3.44
CA ALA A 90 13.75 18.20 2.10
C ALA A 90 12.55 19.06 1.73
N HIS A 91 12.78 20.10 0.92
CA HIS A 91 11.74 20.92 0.32
C HIS A 91 11.84 20.79 -1.20
N GLY A 92 10.84 20.14 -1.81
CA GLY A 92 11.02 19.46 -3.09
C GLY A 92 12.08 18.36 -2.95
N THR A 93 13.02 18.27 -3.90
CA THR A 93 14.17 17.34 -3.83
C THR A 93 15.37 17.93 -3.07
N LYS A 94 15.35 19.24 -2.78
CA LYS A 94 16.44 19.93 -2.09
C LYS A 94 16.43 19.61 -0.60
N THR A 95 17.50 18.96 -0.12
CA THR A 95 17.72 18.73 1.32
C THR A 95 17.89 20.07 2.06
N LEU A 96 17.21 20.18 3.21
CA LEU A 96 17.34 21.31 4.13
C LEU A 96 18.53 21.10 5.07
N SER A 97 19.31 22.15 5.28
CA SER A 97 20.32 22.21 6.33
C SER A 97 19.66 22.21 7.71
N GLN A 98 20.42 21.84 8.74
CA GLN A 98 19.91 21.86 10.12
C GLN A 98 19.37 23.25 10.53
N LYS A 99 20.03 24.33 10.11
CA LYS A 99 19.59 25.70 10.40
C LYS A 99 18.26 26.03 9.72
N GLU A 100 18.06 25.59 8.48
CA GLU A 100 16.78 25.75 7.78
C GLU A 100 15.68 24.94 8.48
N ILE A 101 15.97 23.71 8.92
CA ILE A 101 15.02 22.91 9.70
C ILE A 101 14.65 23.62 11.01
N GLU A 102 15.61 24.14 11.76
CA GLU A 102 15.36 24.85 13.03
C GLU A 102 14.56 26.16 12.83
N THR A 103 14.73 26.81 11.67
CA THR A 103 13.97 28.01 11.30
C THR A 103 12.50 27.69 11.04
N VAL A 104 12.25 26.55 10.38
CA VAL A 104 10.90 26.13 9.98
C VAL A 104 10.17 25.33 11.07
N TYR A 105 10.93 24.55 11.84
CA TYR A 105 10.45 23.64 12.88
C TYR A 105 11.15 23.94 14.20
N ARG A 106 10.41 24.59 15.12
CA ARG A 106 10.89 24.85 16.47
C ARG A 106 11.37 23.57 17.14
N ASP A 107 12.55 23.62 17.75
CA ASP A 107 13.21 22.49 18.43
C ASP A 107 13.38 21.24 17.54
N ARG A 108 13.33 21.41 16.21
CA ARG A 108 13.33 20.33 15.21
C ARG A 108 12.26 19.27 15.44
N LYS A 109 11.14 19.63 16.06
CA LYS A 109 10.05 18.68 16.33
C LYS A 109 8.94 18.79 15.30
N PHE A 110 8.43 17.63 14.89
CA PHE A 110 7.19 17.57 14.16
C PHE A 110 6.01 17.73 15.13
N ALA A 111 5.18 18.76 14.91
CA ALA A 111 4.12 19.15 15.84
C ALA A 111 3.10 18.02 16.07
N ASP A 112 2.73 17.30 15.01
CA ASP A 112 1.75 16.22 15.06
C ASP A 112 2.34 14.85 15.40
N TYR A 113 3.57 14.80 15.94
CA TYR A 113 4.24 13.54 16.24
C TYR A 113 3.42 12.63 17.16
N GLU A 114 2.77 13.18 18.19
CA GLU A 114 1.96 12.36 19.11
C GLU A 114 0.70 11.80 18.44
N THR A 115 0.10 12.54 17.50
CA THR A 115 -1.02 12.07 16.66
C THR A 115 -0.54 10.94 15.77
N PHE A 116 0.56 11.15 15.04
CA PHE A 116 1.19 10.15 14.18
C PHE A 116 1.56 8.87 14.93
N LYS A 117 2.21 9.00 16.10
CA LYS A 117 2.67 7.87 16.93
C LYS A 117 1.55 6.95 17.39
N ARG A 118 0.32 7.47 17.53
CA ARG A 118 -0.87 6.67 17.88
C ARG A 118 -1.44 5.89 16.69
N GLY A 119 -0.80 5.96 15.52
CA GLY A 119 -1.27 5.32 14.28
C GLY A 119 -2.49 6.00 13.68
N MET A 120 -2.79 7.24 14.08
CA MET A 120 -3.91 8.01 13.56
C MET A 120 -3.49 8.71 12.27
N LYS A 121 -4.40 8.77 11.29
CA LYS A 121 -4.21 9.59 10.09
C LYS A 121 -4.29 11.08 10.45
N SER A 122 -3.72 11.93 9.60
CA SER A 122 -3.96 13.37 9.68
C SER A 122 -5.46 13.64 9.58
N ALA A 123 -6.05 14.21 10.63
CA ALA A 123 -7.50 14.44 10.72
C ALA A 123 -7.96 15.55 9.76
N ASP A 124 -7.08 16.51 9.49
CA ASP A 124 -7.28 17.67 8.63
C ASP A 124 -6.56 17.56 7.28
N GLY A 125 -5.88 16.43 7.01
CA GLY A 125 -5.17 16.18 5.75
C GLY A 125 -3.86 16.94 5.59
N LYS A 126 -3.40 17.65 6.62
CA LYS A 126 -2.18 18.48 6.61
C LYS A 126 -0.87 17.73 6.48
N TRP A 127 -0.88 16.43 6.72
CA TRP A 127 0.31 15.61 6.51
C TRP A 127 -0.03 14.19 6.06
N ARG A 128 0.91 13.55 5.38
CA ARG A 128 0.80 12.16 4.93
C ARG A 128 2.02 11.35 5.30
N PHE A 129 1.80 10.17 5.86
CA PHE A 129 2.83 9.17 6.13
C PHE A 129 2.92 8.15 4.98
N PHE A 130 4.14 7.88 4.51
CA PHE A 130 4.42 6.97 3.41
C PHE A 130 4.91 5.62 3.95
N GLU A 131 3.96 4.73 4.20
CA GLU A 131 4.21 3.42 4.80
C GLU A 131 4.19 2.24 3.81
N ASN A 132 3.71 2.47 2.59
CA ASN A 132 3.62 1.44 1.57
C ASN A 132 4.51 1.80 0.37
N TYR A 133 4.81 0.81 -0.46
CA TYR A 133 5.68 0.99 -1.62
C TYR A 133 4.92 1.45 -2.87
N PHE A 134 3.59 1.54 -2.80
CA PHE A 134 2.73 1.86 -3.94
C PHE A 134 2.57 3.37 -4.17
N ASP A 135 2.77 4.19 -3.12
CA ASP A 135 2.61 5.65 -3.18
C ASP A 135 3.93 6.45 -3.09
N ILE A 136 5.04 5.81 -2.68
CA ILE A 136 6.37 6.45 -2.62
C ILE A 136 6.81 7.05 -3.98
N PRO A 137 6.60 6.42 -5.14
CA PRO A 137 6.95 7.06 -6.40
C PRO A 137 6.19 8.37 -6.64
N GLY A 138 4.93 8.47 -6.17
CA GLY A 138 4.15 9.71 -6.20
C GLY A 138 4.76 10.82 -5.34
N LEU A 139 5.40 10.49 -4.21
CA LEU A 139 6.15 11.46 -3.41
C LEU A 139 7.27 12.14 -4.22
N VAL A 140 7.96 11.40 -5.08
CA VAL A 140 9.02 11.98 -5.92
C VAL A 140 8.42 12.90 -6.98
N ALA A 141 7.29 12.52 -7.59
CA ALA A 141 6.58 13.39 -8.52
C ALA A 141 6.11 14.69 -7.85
N PHE A 142 5.56 14.60 -6.63
CA PHE A 142 5.24 15.76 -5.79
C PHE A 142 6.47 16.64 -5.59
N ALA A 143 7.59 16.07 -5.15
CA ALA A 143 8.81 16.82 -4.85
C ALA A 143 9.36 17.59 -6.08
N LYS A 144 9.34 16.96 -7.26
CA LYS A 144 9.79 17.60 -8.51
C LYS A 144 8.89 18.74 -8.96
N ILE A 145 7.58 18.65 -8.73
CA ILE A 145 6.66 19.75 -9.02
C ILE A 145 6.99 20.96 -8.12
N ILE A 146 7.29 20.72 -6.84
CA ILE A 146 7.70 21.78 -5.91
C ILE A 146 9.01 22.42 -6.36
N ASP A 147 10.01 21.64 -6.78
CA ASP A 147 11.24 22.20 -7.34
C ASP A 147 10.98 23.09 -8.56
N TYR A 148 10.12 22.65 -9.47
CA TYR A 148 9.73 23.43 -10.64
C TYR A 148 9.02 24.74 -10.24
N TYR A 149 8.09 24.72 -9.29
CA TYR A 149 7.42 25.93 -8.81
C TYR A 149 8.42 26.94 -8.23
N ARG A 150 9.36 26.47 -7.42
CA ARG A 150 10.45 27.29 -6.88
C ARG A 150 11.30 27.90 -7.98
N GLU A 151 11.70 27.12 -8.99
CA GLU A 151 12.51 27.60 -10.11
C GLU A 151 11.79 28.64 -10.98
N GLN A 152 10.47 28.54 -11.10
CA GLN A 152 9.64 29.51 -11.79
C GLN A 152 9.27 30.73 -10.92
N ASN A 153 9.74 30.80 -9.66
CA ASN A 153 9.37 31.81 -8.68
C ASN A 153 7.84 31.89 -8.46
N ILE A 154 7.15 30.75 -8.54
CA ILE A 154 5.73 30.65 -8.21
C ILE A 154 5.60 30.76 -6.68
N CYS A 155 4.63 31.55 -6.21
CA CYS A 155 4.40 31.69 -4.78
C CYS A 155 3.84 30.38 -4.20
N GLU A 156 4.58 29.81 -3.25
CA GLU A 156 4.21 28.56 -2.59
C GLU A 156 3.52 28.84 -1.25
N SER A 157 2.49 28.05 -0.96
CA SER A 157 1.71 28.12 0.28
C SER A 157 1.21 26.72 0.63
N SER A 158 0.63 26.55 1.83
CA SER A 158 0.02 25.29 2.23
C SER A 158 -0.97 24.77 1.20
N SER A 159 -1.82 25.65 0.66
CA SER A 159 -2.77 25.29 -0.39
C SER A 159 -2.06 24.81 -1.66
N THR A 160 -0.94 25.40 -2.04
CA THR A 160 -0.13 24.94 -3.20
C THR A 160 0.27 23.47 -3.02
N TYR A 161 0.80 23.10 -1.85
CA TYR A 161 1.25 21.74 -1.57
C TYR A 161 0.08 20.75 -1.52
N GLU A 162 -1.03 21.14 -0.90
CA GLU A 162 -2.25 20.34 -0.86
C GLU A 162 -2.80 20.08 -2.28
N TYR A 163 -2.81 21.08 -3.16
CA TYR A 163 -3.25 20.92 -4.55
C TYR A 163 -2.34 19.99 -5.35
N VAL A 164 -1.02 20.18 -5.26
CA VAL A 164 -0.07 19.30 -5.96
C VAL A 164 -0.22 17.86 -5.49
N TRP A 165 -0.36 17.65 -4.18
CA TRP A 165 -0.59 16.32 -3.65
C TRP A 165 -1.93 15.73 -4.08
N ALA A 166 -3.00 16.53 -4.14
CA ALA A 166 -4.30 16.07 -4.61
C ALA A 166 -4.23 15.58 -6.07
N ASP A 167 -3.46 16.24 -6.93
CA ASP A 167 -3.22 15.81 -8.30
C ASP A 167 -2.45 14.49 -8.38
N VAL A 168 -1.36 14.37 -7.60
CA VAL A 168 -0.57 13.13 -7.50
C VAL A 168 -1.43 11.99 -6.95
N LEU A 169 -2.26 12.26 -5.95
CA LEU A 169 -3.16 11.27 -5.37
C LEU A 169 -4.20 10.83 -6.39
N ALA A 170 -4.78 11.74 -7.16
CA ALA A 170 -5.71 11.40 -8.24
C ALA A 170 -5.04 10.52 -9.31
N ALA A 171 -3.77 10.75 -9.62
CA ALA A 171 -3.00 9.89 -10.53
C ALA A 171 -2.85 8.46 -9.98
N LEU A 172 -2.52 8.33 -8.68
CA LEU A 172 -2.41 7.03 -8.00
C LEU A 172 -3.77 6.32 -7.93
N GLU A 173 -4.85 7.05 -7.62
CA GLU A 173 -6.21 6.51 -7.54
C GLU A 173 -6.72 6.02 -8.90
N ASP A 174 -6.46 6.78 -9.98
CA ASP A 174 -6.77 6.35 -11.34
C ASP A 174 -5.96 5.12 -11.73
N MET A 175 -4.65 5.14 -11.52
CA MET A 175 -3.75 4.04 -11.87
C MET A 175 -4.14 2.70 -11.22
N TYR A 176 -4.55 2.73 -9.95
CA TYR A 176 -4.95 1.53 -9.20
C TYR A 176 -6.46 1.27 -9.21
N SER A 177 -7.24 1.98 -10.05
CA SER A 177 -8.68 1.77 -10.14
C SER A 177 -8.99 0.31 -10.47
N PRO A 178 -9.80 -0.40 -9.66
CA PRO A 178 -10.07 -1.82 -9.88
C PRO A 178 -10.65 -2.15 -11.25
N SER A 179 -11.47 -1.27 -11.83
CA SER A 179 -12.09 -1.49 -13.14
C SER A 179 -11.06 -1.52 -14.27
N HIS A 180 -9.92 -0.86 -14.10
CA HIS A 180 -8.90 -0.75 -15.14
C HIS A 180 -8.27 -2.10 -15.52
N PHE A 181 -8.19 -3.06 -14.58
CA PHE A 181 -7.70 -4.39 -14.91
C PHE A 181 -8.63 -5.11 -15.89
N ALA A 182 -9.93 -5.18 -15.58
CA ALA A 182 -10.93 -5.84 -16.42
C ALA A 182 -11.13 -5.15 -17.77
N GLU A 183 -10.99 -3.82 -17.81
CA GLU A 183 -11.12 -3.00 -19.02
C GLU A 183 -9.81 -2.92 -19.83
N ASN A 184 -8.71 -3.49 -19.32
CA ASN A 184 -7.36 -3.33 -19.87
C ASN A 184 -7.01 -1.84 -20.13
N LYS A 185 -7.37 -0.99 -19.16
CA LYS A 185 -7.14 0.45 -19.16
C LYS A 185 -5.97 0.80 -18.24
N GLY A 186 -5.31 1.92 -18.53
CA GLY A 186 -4.20 2.43 -17.72
C GLY A 186 -2.91 1.62 -17.91
N ASP A 187 -1.78 2.31 -17.73
CA ASP A 187 -0.48 1.71 -18.01
C ASP A 187 -0.10 0.63 -16.98
N PHE A 188 -0.47 0.79 -15.72
CA PHE A 188 -0.07 -0.14 -14.66
C PHE A 188 -0.53 -1.58 -14.93
N PHE A 189 -1.84 -1.79 -15.11
CA PHE A 189 -2.38 -3.14 -15.32
C PHE A 189 -1.96 -3.73 -16.66
N LYS A 190 -1.79 -2.90 -17.70
CA LYS A 190 -1.26 -3.33 -18.99
C LYS A 190 0.18 -3.86 -18.87
N HIS A 191 1.08 -3.12 -18.22
CA HIS A 191 2.46 -3.58 -18.02
C HIS A 191 2.51 -4.82 -17.13
N MET A 192 1.73 -4.86 -16.04
CA MET A 192 1.63 -6.02 -15.17
C MET A 192 1.11 -7.27 -15.92
N THR A 193 0.12 -7.14 -16.80
CA THR A 193 -0.43 -8.27 -17.56
C THR A 193 0.49 -8.76 -18.68
N GLN A 194 1.25 -7.86 -19.30
CA GLN A 194 2.14 -8.22 -20.40
C GLN A 194 3.49 -8.77 -19.92
N GLU A 195 4.02 -8.24 -18.81
CA GLU A 195 5.41 -8.47 -18.41
C GLU A 195 5.57 -8.69 -16.89
N ILE A 196 4.62 -9.36 -16.23
CA ILE A 196 4.66 -9.60 -14.76
C ILE A 196 6.02 -10.12 -14.24
N HIS A 197 6.76 -10.91 -15.03
CA HIS A 197 8.09 -11.43 -14.67
C HIS A 197 9.16 -10.35 -14.48
N LYS A 198 8.96 -9.15 -15.06
CA LYS A 198 9.82 -7.98 -14.81
C LYS A 198 9.52 -7.33 -13.46
N TYR A 199 8.32 -7.50 -12.92
CA TYR A 199 7.85 -6.79 -11.74
C TYR A 199 7.70 -7.67 -10.49
N ALA A 200 7.34 -8.94 -10.64
CA ALA A 200 7.09 -9.86 -9.54
C ALA A 200 7.97 -11.12 -9.61
N GLU A 201 8.15 -11.77 -8.47
CA GLU A 201 8.93 -12.99 -8.35
C GLU A 201 8.08 -14.18 -7.89
N PRO A 202 8.30 -15.38 -8.46
CA PRO A 202 7.67 -16.60 -7.95
C PRO A 202 8.01 -16.87 -6.49
N VAL A 203 7.02 -17.37 -5.76
CA VAL A 203 7.19 -17.84 -4.40
C VAL A 203 8.07 -19.09 -4.40
N SER A 204 9.07 -19.11 -3.53
CA SER A 204 9.97 -20.27 -3.40
C SER A 204 9.21 -21.54 -3.00
N GLN A 205 9.70 -22.71 -3.43
CA GLN A 205 9.09 -23.99 -3.08
C GLN A 205 9.01 -24.20 -1.55
N GLN A 206 10.01 -23.72 -0.80
CA GLN A 206 10.04 -23.79 0.66
C GLN A 206 8.84 -23.09 1.32
N VAL A 207 8.44 -21.91 0.82
CA VAL A 207 7.26 -21.21 1.33
C VAL A 207 5.98 -21.96 1.00
N LYS A 208 5.86 -22.53 -0.20
CA LYS A 208 4.71 -23.36 -0.60
C LYS A 208 4.58 -24.59 0.30
N ASP A 209 5.69 -25.28 0.55
CA ASP A 209 5.72 -26.45 1.42
C ASP A 209 5.41 -26.09 2.88
N TRP A 210 5.88 -24.94 3.36
CA TRP A 210 5.54 -24.43 4.69
C TRP A 210 4.03 -24.13 4.83
N LEU A 211 3.41 -23.47 3.85
CA LEU A 211 1.95 -23.24 3.85
C LEU A 211 1.18 -24.56 3.87
N ARG A 212 1.61 -25.56 3.10
CA ARG A 212 1.03 -26.91 3.14
C ARG A 212 1.20 -27.56 4.52
N ALA A 213 2.38 -27.47 5.11
CA ALA A 213 2.67 -28.02 6.43
C ALA A 213 1.82 -27.36 7.53
N LEU A 214 1.58 -26.04 7.46
CA LEU A 214 0.67 -25.36 8.39
C LEU A 214 -0.75 -25.95 8.30
N ARG A 215 -1.28 -26.13 7.09
CA ARG A 215 -2.61 -26.74 6.89
C ARG A 215 -2.67 -28.18 7.40
N GLN A 216 -1.64 -28.99 7.11
CA GLN A 216 -1.53 -30.37 7.59
C GLN A 216 -1.48 -30.44 9.12
N ASN A 217 -0.97 -29.40 9.78
CA ASN A 217 -0.99 -29.24 11.24
C ASN A 217 -2.25 -28.52 11.76
N ASN A 218 -3.36 -28.63 11.03
CA ASN A 218 -4.69 -28.12 11.39
C ASN A 218 -4.79 -26.60 11.55
N ARG A 219 -3.86 -25.82 10.98
CA ARG A 219 -3.95 -24.36 10.95
C ARG A 219 -4.84 -23.90 9.80
N LYS A 220 -5.74 -22.96 10.08
CA LYS A 220 -6.60 -22.35 9.06
C LYS A 220 -5.86 -21.22 8.38
N LEU A 221 -5.70 -21.29 7.07
CA LEU A 221 -4.99 -20.27 6.31
C LEU A 221 -5.97 -19.42 5.52
N PHE A 222 -5.80 -18.12 5.51
CA PHE A 222 -6.59 -17.25 4.64
C PHE A 222 -5.73 -16.20 3.94
N LEU A 223 -6.10 -15.88 2.71
CA LEU A 223 -5.57 -14.71 1.99
C LEU A 223 -6.46 -13.51 2.33
N LEU A 224 -5.86 -12.35 2.63
CA LEU A 224 -6.56 -11.07 2.79
C LEU A 224 -5.80 -9.96 2.07
N THR A 225 -6.19 -9.71 0.81
CA THR A 225 -5.61 -8.66 -0.02
C THR A 225 -6.58 -7.51 -0.29
N SER A 226 -6.04 -6.30 -0.47
CA SER A 226 -6.81 -5.14 -0.96
C SER A 226 -6.99 -5.17 -2.48
N SER A 227 -6.24 -6.01 -3.19
CA SER A 227 -6.40 -6.24 -4.63
C SER A 227 -7.75 -6.90 -4.94
N TYR A 228 -8.36 -6.51 -6.06
CA TYR A 228 -9.64 -7.07 -6.51
C TYR A 228 -9.47 -8.50 -7.08
N PRO A 229 -10.55 -9.30 -7.15
CA PRO A 229 -10.44 -10.75 -7.36
C PRO A 229 -9.71 -11.17 -8.63
N ASP A 230 -9.93 -10.45 -9.73
CA ASP A 230 -9.33 -10.68 -11.04
C ASP A 230 -7.82 -10.45 -11.03
N PHE A 231 -7.37 -9.28 -10.57
CA PHE A 231 -5.95 -8.97 -10.45
C PHE A 231 -5.25 -9.85 -9.42
N ALA A 232 -5.89 -10.11 -8.27
CA ALA A 232 -5.35 -11.01 -7.25
C ALA A 232 -5.15 -12.42 -7.80
N ALA A 233 -6.14 -12.97 -8.52
CA ALA A 233 -6.00 -14.29 -9.13
C ALA A 233 -4.90 -14.31 -10.19
N TYR A 234 -4.75 -13.25 -10.99
CA TYR A 234 -3.69 -13.13 -11.98
C TYR A 234 -2.29 -13.17 -11.34
N VAL A 235 -2.06 -12.32 -10.34
CA VAL A 235 -0.78 -12.27 -9.60
C VAL A 235 -0.51 -13.61 -8.91
N MET A 236 -1.48 -14.16 -8.18
CA MET A 236 -1.33 -15.42 -7.45
C MET A 236 -1.04 -16.61 -8.37
N ASN A 237 -1.70 -16.69 -9.54
CA ASN A 237 -1.39 -17.69 -10.55
C ASN A 237 0.06 -17.61 -11.01
N PHE A 238 0.58 -16.40 -11.24
CA PHE A 238 1.98 -16.22 -11.63
C PHE A 238 2.95 -16.61 -10.50
N ILE A 239 2.72 -16.13 -9.27
CA ILE A 239 3.70 -16.30 -8.19
C ILE A 239 3.65 -17.69 -7.54
N MET A 240 2.47 -18.33 -7.49
CA MET A 240 2.27 -19.60 -6.78
C MET A 240 1.91 -20.77 -7.69
N GLY A 241 1.43 -20.52 -8.92
CA GLY A 241 0.95 -21.55 -9.84
C GLY A 241 -0.57 -21.69 -9.81
N SER A 242 -1.13 -22.48 -10.74
CA SER A 242 -2.59 -22.64 -10.90
C SER A 242 -3.28 -23.30 -9.70
N ASP A 243 -2.53 -24.04 -8.87
CA ASP A 243 -2.99 -24.69 -7.65
C ASP A 243 -3.03 -23.76 -6.43
N TRP A 244 -2.74 -22.46 -6.57
CA TRP A 244 -2.57 -21.54 -5.44
C TRP A 244 -3.77 -21.47 -4.47
N ARG A 245 -4.98 -21.75 -4.94
CA ARG A 245 -6.19 -21.79 -4.09
C ARG A 245 -6.10 -22.90 -3.03
N SER A 246 -5.40 -23.98 -3.33
CA SER A 246 -5.22 -25.12 -2.42
C SER A 246 -4.40 -24.79 -1.17
N TYR A 247 -3.71 -23.65 -1.12
CA TYR A 247 -2.95 -23.22 0.05
C TYR A 247 -3.80 -22.45 1.08
N PHE A 248 -5.06 -22.12 0.78
CA PHE A 248 -5.92 -21.33 1.67
C PHE A 248 -7.27 -22.02 1.95
N ASP A 249 -7.75 -21.91 3.18
CA ASP A 249 -9.10 -22.29 3.60
C ASP A 249 -10.13 -21.21 3.24
N LEU A 250 -9.69 -19.96 3.06
CA LEU A 250 -10.54 -18.83 2.71
C LEU A 250 -9.75 -17.80 1.91
N ILE A 251 -10.35 -17.22 0.87
CA ILE A 251 -9.72 -16.19 0.05
C ILE A 251 -10.54 -14.91 0.12
N LEU A 252 -9.93 -13.85 0.66
CA LEU A 252 -10.54 -12.54 0.84
C LEU A 252 -9.80 -11.50 -0.01
N THR A 253 -10.53 -10.87 -0.91
CA THR A 253 -10.04 -9.87 -1.88
C THR A 253 -10.76 -8.54 -1.65
N GLY A 254 -10.24 -7.44 -2.18
CA GLY A 254 -10.86 -6.11 -2.02
C GLY A 254 -11.11 -5.73 -0.54
N GLY A 255 -10.25 -6.19 0.37
CA GLY A 255 -10.44 -6.06 1.82
C GLY A 255 -10.44 -4.61 2.32
N ARG A 256 -9.81 -3.67 1.59
CA ARG A 256 -9.76 -2.23 1.93
C ARG A 256 -9.17 -1.97 3.33
N LYS A 257 -8.08 -2.67 3.67
CA LYS A 257 -7.36 -2.48 4.92
C LYS A 257 -6.95 -1.00 5.10
N PRO A 258 -7.08 -0.41 6.30
CA PRO A 258 -7.43 -1.04 7.58
C PRO A 258 -8.94 -1.19 7.82
N ARG A 259 -9.82 -0.69 6.93
CA ARG A 259 -11.28 -0.66 7.15
C ARG A 259 -11.89 -2.04 7.38
N PHE A 260 -11.30 -3.10 6.81
CA PHE A 260 -11.69 -4.48 7.11
C PHE A 260 -11.75 -4.78 8.61
N PHE A 261 -10.84 -4.20 9.40
CA PHE A 261 -10.70 -4.47 10.83
C PHE A 261 -11.53 -3.53 11.71
N THR A 262 -12.05 -2.43 11.15
CA THR A 262 -12.71 -1.36 11.92
C THR A 262 -14.15 -1.09 11.50
N GLU A 263 -14.56 -1.54 10.32
CA GLU A 263 -15.89 -1.32 9.74
C GLU A 263 -16.59 -2.65 9.44
N SER A 264 -17.92 -2.61 9.31
CA SER A 264 -18.77 -3.79 9.11
C SER A 264 -19.37 -3.85 7.70
N LYS A 265 -18.54 -3.77 6.65
CA LYS A 265 -19.04 -3.95 5.28
C LYS A 265 -19.34 -5.43 5.02
N PRO A 266 -20.45 -5.76 4.35
CA PRO A 266 -20.76 -7.14 3.98
C PRO A 266 -19.74 -7.79 3.05
N PHE A 267 -19.68 -9.11 3.10
CA PHE A 267 -18.95 -9.94 2.14
C PHE A 267 -19.77 -10.11 0.86
N ILE A 268 -19.09 -10.08 -0.28
CA ILE A 268 -19.66 -10.37 -1.59
C ILE A 268 -19.02 -11.66 -2.11
N GLU A 269 -19.82 -12.62 -2.56
CA GLU A 269 -19.32 -13.85 -3.17
C GLU A 269 -18.48 -13.54 -4.42
N VAL A 270 -17.39 -14.28 -4.62
CA VAL A 270 -16.59 -14.24 -5.84
C VAL A 270 -16.74 -15.57 -6.57
N LYS A 271 -17.19 -15.52 -7.84
CA LYS A 271 -17.24 -16.67 -8.75
C LYS A 271 -16.58 -16.31 -10.06
N ASN A 272 -15.64 -17.14 -10.52
CA ASN A 272 -14.87 -16.90 -11.74
C ASN A 272 -14.26 -15.49 -11.77
N GLN A 273 -13.69 -15.04 -10.64
CA GLN A 273 -13.10 -13.72 -10.43
C GLN A 273 -14.08 -12.53 -10.55
N LYS A 274 -15.39 -12.79 -10.62
CA LYS A 274 -16.43 -11.75 -10.70
C LYS A 274 -17.20 -11.67 -9.39
N LEU A 275 -17.62 -10.46 -9.06
CA LEU A 275 -18.46 -10.17 -7.90
C LEU A 275 -19.88 -10.71 -8.14
N GLY A 276 -20.37 -11.48 -7.18
CA GLY A 276 -21.71 -12.02 -7.12
C GLY A 276 -22.59 -11.25 -6.14
N GLN A 277 -23.36 -11.98 -5.34
CA GLN A 277 -24.28 -11.41 -4.36
C GLN A 277 -23.62 -11.25 -3.00
N GLU A 278 -24.20 -10.38 -2.18
CA GLU A 278 -23.88 -10.31 -0.75
C GLU A 278 -24.18 -11.65 -0.06
N VAL A 279 -23.28 -12.07 0.82
CA VAL A 279 -23.41 -13.30 1.61
C VAL A 279 -23.33 -13.02 3.09
N LYS A 280 -24.08 -13.80 3.88
CA LYS A 280 -24.08 -13.73 5.35
C LYS A 280 -23.25 -14.82 6.00
N LYS A 281 -22.81 -15.82 5.23
CA LYS A 281 -22.05 -16.96 5.72
C LYS A 281 -20.88 -17.24 4.78
N LEU A 282 -19.71 -17.47 5.38
CA LEU A 282 -18.50 -17.86 4.68
C LEU A 282 -18.33 -19.38 4.76
N GLU A 283 -17.75 -19.96 3.73
CA GLU A 283 -17.53 -21.40 3.63
C GLU A 283 -16.05 -21.71 3.36
N THR A 284 -15.60 -22.88 3.81
CA THR A 284 -14.22 -23.33 3.54
C THR A 284 -14.04 -23.55 2.04
N GLY A 285 -12.98 -23.00 1.48
CA GLY A 285 -12.72 -22.98 0.04
C GLY A 285 -13.42 -21.83 -0.69
N GLY A 286 -14.17 -20.99 0.02
CA GLY A 286 -14.86 -19.84 -0.57
C GLY A 286 -13.92 -18.69 -0.93
N GLU A 287 -14.29 -17.97 -1.99
CA GLU A 287 -13.67 -16.72 -2.41
C GLU A 287 -14.67 -15.57 -2.20
N TYR A 288 -14.23 -14.50 -1.55
CA TYR A 288 -15.08 -13.37 -1.23
C TYR A 288 -14.35 -12.04 -1.45
N CYS A 289 -15.12 -11.01 -1.72
CA CYS A 289 -14.65 -9.63 -1.81
C CYS A 289 -15.23 -8.80 -0.66
N HIS A 290 -14.47 -7.80 -0.23
CA HIS A 290 -14.82 -6.91 0.89
C HIS A 290 -14.90 -7.65 2.23
N GLY A 291 -16.03 -7.52 2.93
CA GLY A 291 -16.21 -8.07 4.27
C GLY A 291 -15.60 -7.25 5.40
N ASN A 292 -15.57 -7.92 6.55
CA ASN A 292 -15.12 -7.36 7.82
C ASN A 292 -14.56 -8.45 8.75
N TYR A 293 -13.80 -8.01 9.75
CA TYR A 293 -13.15 -8.89 10.73
C TYR A 293 -14.14 -9.65 11.62
N SER A 294 -15.25 -9.04 12.02
CA SER A 294 -16.23 -9.68 12.91
C SER A 294 -16.82 -10.94 12.27
N ASP A 295 -17.22 -10.87 11.01
CA ASP A 295 -17.77 -12.00 10.27
C ASP A 295 -16.70 -13.05 9.92
N LEU A 296 -15.45 -12.62 9.68
CA LEU A 296 -14.32 -13.55 9.59
C LEU A 296 -14.13 -14.34 10.90
N MET A 297 -14.24 -13.69 12.06
CA MET A 297 -14.14 -14.37 13.35
C MET A 297 -15.28 -15.37 13.59
N VAL A 298 -16.49 -15.10 13.09
CA VAL A 298 -17.59 -16.08 13.10
C VAL A 298 -17.20 -17.32 12.30
N PHE A 299 -16.72 -17.14 11.08
CA PHE A 299 -16.21 -18.25 10.26
C PHE A 299 -15.10 -19.04 10.96
N LEU A 300 -14.10 -18.35 11.52
CA LEU A 300 -12.98 -19.00 12.22
C LEU A 300 -13.44 -19.81 13.43
N ARG A 301 -14.42 -19.33 14.20
CA ARG A 301 -15.02 -20.11 15.30
C ARG A 301 -15.66 -21.40 14.80
N GLU A 302 -16.40 -21.32 13.70
CA GLU A 302 -17.04 -22.50 13.08
C GLU A 302 -16.01 -23.52 12.60
N VAL A 303 -14.99 -23.10 11.84
CA VAL A 303 -14.05 -24.04 11.22
C VAL A 303 -12.97 -24.57 12.17
N THR A 304 -12.71 -23.89 13.28
CA THR A 304 -11.76 -24.34 14.32
C THR A 304 -12.46 -25.08 15.46
N GLY A 305 -13.77 -24.89 15.63
CA GLY A 305 -14.52 -25.40 16.79
C GLY A 305 -14.17 -24.69 18.11
N LYS A 306 -13.50 -23.54 18.05
CA LYS A 306 -13.06 -22.77 19.24
C LYS A 306 -13.91 -21.53 19.44
N GLN A 307 -14.15 -21.17 20.69
CA GLN A 307 -14.90 -19.95 21.05
C GLN A 307 -14.10 -18.67 20.75
N ASP A 308 -12.79 -18.71 20.96
CA ASP A 308 -11.87 -17.59 20.72
C ASP A 308 -10.63 -18.07 19.96
N PRO A 309 -10.75 -18.33 18.64
CA PRO A 309 -9.63 -18.76 17.83
C PRO A 309 -8.55 -17.69 17.79
N GLN A 310 -7.30 -18.09 18.01
CA GLN A 310 -6.14 -17.20 17.99
C GLN A 310 -5.58 -17.01 16.58
#